data_AF-A0A662HP50-F1
#
_entry.id   AF-A0A662HP50-F1
#
_cell.length_a   1.000
_cell.length_b   1.000
_cell.length_c   1.000
_cell.angle_alpha   90.00
_cell.angle_beta   90.00
_cell.angle_gamma   90.00
#
_symmetry.space_group_name_H-M   'P 1'
#
loop_
_entity.id
_entity.type
_entity.pdbx_description
1 polymer ?
#
loop_
_entity_poly.entity_id
_entity_poly.type
_entity_poly.pdbx_seq_one_letter_code
_entity_poly.pdbx_strand_id
1 'polypeptide(L)'
;MNVANSLCARCKGVRRMCGLPRCPILLRVEEELKLERKIRGTIISAATPPSVLVGEFGYPVVRVGPNITPVSGSEAKIYDNPEYWWGVMSIEDIIKLRAGTVYSNLRLHVKSIRKPENRLLEVVKEISMSKEPVDTECILRRRPRFHIKFDSILKPRGPTAPLRRLSITSNPIVPRRVDYIVDDYDVRAFDAVNELYSHGIS
;
A
#
# COMPACT_ATOMS: atom_id res chain seq x y z
N MET A 1 -6.34 -4.06 24.48
CA MET A 1 -5.50 -3.27 25.41
C MET A 1 -5.16 -1.95 24.76
N ASN A 2 -5.66 -0.83 25.27
CA ASN A 2 -5.29 0.50 24.79
C ASN A 2 -3.99 0.93 25.48
N VAL A 3 -2.87 0.83 24.76
CA VAL A 3 -1.56 1.27 25.25
C VAL A 3 -1.49 2.80 25.09
N ALA A 4 -1.18 3.55 26.14
CA ALA A 4 -1.04 5.00 26.04
C ALA A 4 0.18 5.39 25.17
N ASN A 5 0.04 6.42 24.33
CA ASN A 5 1.13 6.89 23.44
C ASN A 5 2.39 7.31 24.21
N SER A 6 2.20 7.95 25.36
CA SER A 6 3.29 8.34 26.27
C SER A 6 4.11 7.13 26.75
N LEU A 7 3.48 5.96 26.85
CA LEU A 7 4.16 4.72 27.25
C LEU A 7 5.11 4.24 26.14
N CYS A 8 4.67 4.25 24.87
CA CYS A 8 5.53 3.88 23.74
C CYS A 8 6.74 4.80 23.62
N ALA A 9 6.54 6.11 23.77
CA ALA A 9 7.62 7.10 23.74
C ALA A 9 8.66 6.89 24.87
N ARG A 10 8.21 6.52 26.07
CA ARG A 10 9.09 6.16 27.20
C ARG A 10 9.74 4.79 27.02
N CYS A 11 9.03 3.84 26.42
CA CYS A 11 9.46 2.46 26.22
C CYS A 11 10.56 2.37 25.15
N LYS A 12 10.43 3.18 24.09
CA LYS A 12 11.28 3.16 22.90
C LYS A 12 11.41 1.76 22.29
N GLY A 13 10.42 0.89 22.54
CA GLY A 13 10.40 -0.51 22.12
C GLY A 13 11.32 -1.47 22.88
N VAL A 14 12.24 -0.99 23.72
CA VAL A 14 13.25 -1.83 24.40
C VAL A 14 12.81 -2.25 25.80
N ARG A 15 12.06 -1.39 26.51
CA ARG A 15 11.69 -1.60 27.92
C ARG A 15 10.48 -2.51 28.15
N ARG A 16 9.85 -3.00 27.07
CA ARG A 16 8.68 -3.91 27.09
C ARG A 16 7.53 -3.49 28.04
N MET A 17 7.33 -2.19 28.24
CA MET A 17 6.30 -1.68 29.16
C MET A 17 4.85 -2.00 28.73
N CYS A 18 4.63 -2.39 27.48
CA CYS A 18 3.32 -2.80 26.97
C CYS A 18 3.01 -4.30 27.15
N GLY A 19 3.94 -5.10 27.68
CA GLY A 19 3.76 -6.54 27.88
C GLY A 19 3.76 -7.39 26.60
N LEU A 20 3.91 -6.79 25.42
CA LEU A 20 4.01 -7.54 24.16
C LEU A 20 5.35 -8.30 24.07
N PRO A 21 5.36 -9.51 23.48
CA PRO A 21 6.57 -10.32 23.35
C PRO A 21 7.64 -9.62 22.47
N ARG A 22 7.19 -8.98 21.39
CA ARG A 22 8.02 -8.18 20.49
C ARG A 22 7.33 -6.85 20.19
N CYS A 23 8.13 -5.78 20.06
CA CYS A 23 7.59 -4.45 19.77
C CYS A 23 7.23 -4.33 18.27
N PRO A 24 5.95 -4.12 17.91
CA PRO A 24 5.53 -3.94 16.51
C PRO A 24 6.25 -2.78 15.80
N ILE A 25 6.57 -1.72 16.55
CA ILE A 25 7.23 -0.51 16.03
C ILE A 25 8.66 -0.84 15.60
N LEU A 26 9.39 -1.62 16.41
CA LEU A 26 10.75 -2.04 16.08
C LEU A 26 10.76 -3.02 14.90
N LEU A 27 9.80 -3.95 14.84
CA LEU A 27 9.61 -4.84 13.70
C LEU A 27 9.47 -4.06 12.39
N ARG A 28 8.58 -3.05 12.37
CA ARG A 28 8.41 -2.16 11.22
C ARG A 28 9.72 -1.47 10.84
N VAL A 29 10.40 -0.87 11.81
CA VAL A 29 11.67 -0.13 11.58
C VAL A 29 12.76 -1.05 11.05
N GLU A 30 12.85 -2.28 11.54
CA GLU A 30 13.82 -3.28 11.08
C GLU A 30 13.62 -3.58 9.58
N GLU A 31 12.38 -3.81 9.15
CA GLU A 31 12.07 -4.08 7.75
C GLU A 31 12.25 -2.85 6.85
N GLU A 32 11.89 -1.67 7.34
CA GLU A 32 12.14 -0.42 6.62
C GLU A 32 13.65 -0.20 6.36
N LEU A 33 14.52 -0.51 7.33
CA LEU A 33 15.97 -0.42 7.17
C LEU A 33 16.52 -1.48 6.19
N LYS A 34 15.96 -2.69 6.18
CA LYS A 34 16.30 -3.72 5.18
C LYS A 34 15.94 -3.25 3.77
N LEU A 35 14.78 -2.60 3.62
CA LEU A 35 14.31 -2.04 2.37
C LEU A 35 15.20 -0.89 1.87
N GLU A 36 15.63 0.00 2.76
CA GLU A 36 16.56 1.09 2.43
C GLU A 36 17.86 0.59 1.80
N ARG A 37 18.40 -0.53 2.32
CA ARG A 37 19.63 -1.12 1.80
C ARG A 37 19.47 -1.64 0.36
N LYS A 38 18.27 -2.12 0.02
CA LYS A 38 17.91 -2.62 -1.32
C LYS A 38 17.60 -1.48 -2.29
N ILE A 39 16.90 -0.43 -1.82
CA ILE A 39 16.43 0.68 -2.65
C ILE A 39 17.32 1.91 -2.44
N ARG A 40 18.45 1.95 -3.16
CA ARG A 40 19.45 3.05 -3.05
C ARG A 40 19.14 4.27 -3.93
N GLY A 41 18.11 4.18 -4.78
CA GLY A 41 17.81 5.17 -5.82
C GLY A 41 16.43 5.80 -5.72
N THR A 42 16.11 6.61 -6.74
CA THR A 42 14.76 7.14 -6.99
C THR A 42 14.00 6.30 -8.03
N ILE A 43 14.66 5.36 -8.67
CA ILE A 43 14.06 4.47 -9.67
C ILE A 43 13.89 3.10 -9.02
N ILE A 44 12.69 2.55 -9.11
CA ILE A 44 12.32 1.25 -8.57
C ILE A 44 11.59 0.50 -9.68
N SER A 45 12.13 -0.65 -10.07
CA SER A 45 11.50 -1.57 -11.02
C SER A 45 11.10 -2.82 -10.27
N ALA A 46 9.81 -2.97 -9.99
CA ALA A 46 9.29 -4.04 -9.15
C ALA A 46 7.78 -4.25 -9.37
N ALA A 47 7.29 -5.38 -8.89
CA ALA A 47 5.87 -5.68 -8.92
C ALA A 47 5.12 -4.90 -7.84
N THR A 48 3.94 -4.42 -8.21
CA THR A 48 2.97 -3.85 -7.29
C THR A 48 1.83 -4.86 -7.15
N PRO A 49 1.47 -5.30 -5.92
CA PRO A 49 0.26 -6.06 -5.68
C PRO A 49 -0.96 -5.26 -6.14
N PRO A 50 -2.08 -5.91 -6.46
CA PRO A 50 -3.30 -5.25 -6.92
C PRO A 50 -4.00 -4.46 -5.80
N SER A 51 -3.33 -3.43 -5.29
CA SER A 51 -3.71 -2.68 -4.11
C SER A 51 -3.21 -1.25 -4.20
N VAL A 52 -4.04 -0.31 -3.74
CA VAL A 52 -3.73 1.12 -3.73
C VAL A 52 -4.06 1.66 -2.35
N LEU A 53 -3.13 2.43 -1.78
CA LEU A 53 -3.38 3.10 -0.51
C LEU A 53 -3.93 4.52 -0.73
N VAL A 54 -5.12 4.77 -0.18
CA VAL A 54 -5.77 6.08 -0.13
C VAL A 54 -5.64 6.63 1.30
N GLY A 55 -5.07 7.83 1.43
CA GLY A 55 -4.92 8.51 2.72
C GLY A 55 -6.10 9.42 3.04
N GLU A 56 -6.48 9.47 4.32
CA GLU A 56 -7.56 10.35 4.83
C GLU A 56 -7.13 11.82 5.01
N PHE A 57 -5.84 12.05 5.25
CA PHE A 57 -5.35 13.37 5.66
C PHE A 57 -5.37 14.37 4.50
N GLY A 58 -6.04 15.51 4.71
CA GLY A 58 -6.09 16.62 3.77
C GLY A 58 -7.31 16.65 2.86
N TYR A 59 -8.34 15.84 3.12
CA TYR A 59 -9.60 15.85 2.37
C TYR A 59 -10.12 17.29 2.15
N PRO A 60 -10.50 17.68 0.92
CA PRO A 60 -10.72 16.83 -0.27
C PRO A 60 -9.47 16.54 -1.12
N VAL A 61 -8.28 17.00 -0.73
CA VAL A 61 -7.00 16.71 -1.42
C VAL A 61 -6.25 15.61 -0.68
N VAL A 62 -6.39 14.38 -1.17
CA VAL A 62 -5.88 13.17 -0.53
C VAL A 62 -4.61 12.66 -1.21
N ARG A 63 -3.89 11.78 -0.51
CA ARG A 63 -2.77 11.04 -1.10
C ARG A 63 -3.26 9.69 -1.59
N VAL A 64 -2.93 9.35 -2.83
CA VAL A 64 -3.28 8.07 -3.44
C VAL A 64 -2.04 7.51 -4.10
N GLY A 65 -1.89 6.18 -4.08
CA GLY A 65 -0.91 5.50 -4.91
C GLY A 65 -0.60 4.07 -4.47
N PRO A 66 0.23 3.38 -5.26
CA PRO A 66 0.51 1.96 -5.11
C PRO A 66 1.55 1.66 -4.02
N ASN A 67 1.51 0.44 -3.50
CA ASN A 67 2.54 -0.12 -2.62
C ASN A 67 3.52 -0.95 -3.44
N ILE A 68 4.69 -0.41 -3.71
CA ILE A 68 5.70 -1.07 -4.55
C ILE A 68 6.49 -2.05 -3.68
N THR A 69 6.62 -3.30 -4.12
CA THR A 69 7.34 -4.32 -3.38
C THR A 69 8.84 -4.31 -3.74
N PRO A 70 9.71 -4.97 -2.97
CA PRO A 70 11.12 -5.13 -3.32
C PRO A 70 11.37 -6.36 -4.21
N VAL A 71 10.31 -6.99 -4.72
CA VAL A 71 10.34 -8.20 -5.55
C VAL A 71 9.56 -7.95 -6.84
N SER A 72 9.76 -8.80 -7.84
CA SER A 72 9.06 -8.72 -9.13
C SER A 72 8.21 -9.97 -9.36
N GLY A 73 7.25 -9.89 -10.28
CA GLY A 73 6.37 -11.01 -10.62
C GLY A 73 5.40 -11.43 -9.52
N SER A 74 5.01 -12.70 -9.56
CA SER A 74 3.93 -13.27 -8.74
C SER A 74 4.23 -13.33 -7.24
N GLU A 75 5.51 -13.31 -6.84
CA GLU A 75 5.92 -13.28 -5.43
C GLU A 75 5.43 -12.02 -4.72
N ALA A 76 5.21 -10.91 -5.44
CA ALA A 76 4.65 -9.69 -4.86
C ALA A 76 3.24 -9.89 -4.28
N LYS A 77 2.49 -10.91 -4.72
CA LYS A 77 1.13 -11.18 -4.26
C LYS A 77 1.03 -11.32 -2.75
N ILE A 78 2.05 -11.91 -2.12
CA ILE A 78 2.06 -12.14 -0.68
C ILE A 78 2.08 -10.84 0.15
N TYR A 79 2.50 -9.71 -0.43
CA TYR A 79 2.60 -8.41 0.26
C TYR A 79 1.25 -7.69 0.41
N ASP A 80 0.22 -8.10 -0.32
CA ASP A 80 -1.15 -7.62 -0.13
C ASP A 80 -2.18 -8.72 -0.46
N ASN A 81 -2.25 -9.74 0.40
CA ASN A 81 -3.23 -10.83 0.29
C ASN A 81 -3.83 -11.19 1.66
N PRO A 82 -4.81 -10.40 2.15
CA PRO A 82 -5.45 -10.63 3.43
C PRO A 82 -6.13 -12.00 3.57
N GLU A 83 -6.69 -12.55 2.49
CA GLU A 83 -7.35 -13.86 2.48
C GLU A 83 -6.37 -14.98 2.81
N TYR A 84 -5.17 -14.92 2.24
CA TYR A 84 -4.12 -15.90 2.53
C TYR A 84 -3.49 -15.73 3.92
N TRP A 85 -3.39 -14.50 4.41
CA TRP A 85 -2.81 -14.25 5.73
C TRP A 85 -3.67 -14.79 6.87
N TRP A 86 -4.99 -14.80 6.68
CA TRP A 86 -5.94 -15.20 7.70
C TRP A 86 -5.72 -16.66 8.15
N GLY A 87 -5.48 -16.86 9.45
CA GLY A 87 -5.30 -18.20 10.04
C GLY A 87 -3.94 -18.86 9.78
N VAL A 88 -3.10 -18.30 8.91
CA VAL A 88 -1.78 -18.84 8.55
C VAL A 88 -0.64 -17.99 9.07
N MET A 89 -0.75 -16.66 8.96
CA MET A 89 0.34 -15.74 9.30
C MET A 89 0.17 -15.12 10.68
N SER A 90 1.31 -14.89 11.35
CA SER A 90 1.32 -14.10 12.57
C SER A 90 1.19 -12.60 12.26
N ILE A 91 0.73 -11.83 13.24
CA ILE A 91 0.70 -10.36 13.13
C ILE A 91 2.10 -9.80 12.85
N GLU A 92 3.15 -10.43 13.38
CA GLU A 92 4.53 -10.02 13.13
C GLU A 92 4.90 -10.15 11.65
N ASP A 93 4.45 -11.22 11.00
CA ASP A 93 4.75 -11.48 9.58
C ASP A 93 3.98 -10.53 8.67
N ILE A 94 2.72 -10.23 9.00
CA ILE A 94 1.93 -9.21 8.30
C ILE A 94 2.59 -7.84 8.41
N ILE A 95 3.07 -7.46 9.61
CA ILE A 95 3.81 -6.20 9.80
C ILE A 95 5.05 -6.19 8.92
N LYS A 96 5.81 -7.29 8.87
CA LYS A 96 7.04 -7.36 8.07
C LYS A 96 6.74 -7.19 6.58
N LEU A 97 5.76 -7.91 6.06
CA LEU A 97 5.34 -7.83 4.67
C LEU A 97 4.93 -6.40 4.30
N ARG A 98 4.02 -5.78 5.07
CA ARG A 98 3.54 -4.44 4.75
C ARG A 98 4.61 -3.35 4.93
N ALA A 99 5.44 -3.47 5.97
CA ALA A 99 6.57 -2.56 6.21
C ALA A 99 7.65 -2.67 5.14
N GLY A 100 7.77 -3.84 4.50
CA GLY A 100 8.69 -4.11 3.40
C GLY A 100 8.30 -3.49 2.06
N THR A 101 7.21 -2.71 1.98
CA THR A 101 6.78 -2.04 0.74
C THR A 101 7.07 -0.55 0.73
N VAL A 102 7.35 0.03 -0.44
CA VAL A 102 7.44 1.49 -0.62
C VAL A 102 6.08 2.01 -1.04
N TYR A 103 5.41 2.79 -0.19
CA TYR A 103 4.19 3.46 -0.61
C TYR A 103 4.53 4.77 -1.32
N SER A 104 4.42 4.69 -2.63
CA SER A 104 4.59 5.76 -3.60
C SER A 104 3.27 6.49 -3.80
N ASN A 105 3.25 7.82 -3.62
CA ASN A 105 1.99 8.58 -3.70
C ASN A 105 2.05 9.83 -4.55
N LEU A 106 0.86 10.26 -4.97
CA LEU A 106 0.59 11.58 -5.49
C LEU A 106 -0.55 12.24 -4.70
N ARG A 107 -0.62 13.58 -4.75
CA ARG A 107 -1.71 14.36 -4.15
C ARG A 107 -2.74 14.66 -5.22
N LEU A 108 -4.00 14.41 -4.91
CA LEU A 108 -5.10 14.54 -5.85
C LEU A 108 -6.34 15.05 -5.14
N HIS A 109 -7.10 15.89 -5.84
CA HIS A 109 -8.41 16.30 -5.38
C HIS A 109 -9.43 15.21 -5.75
N VAL A 110 -10.29 14.77 -4.84
CA VAL A 110 -11.23 13.65 -5.09
C VAL A 110 -12.11 13.83 -6.34
N LYS A 111 -12.46 15.07 -6.70
CA LYS A 111 -13.24 15.36 -7.92
C LYS A 111 -12.48 15.17 -9.24
N SER A 112 -11.14 15.09 -9.21
CA SER A 112 -10.34 14.90 -10.44
C SER A 112 -10.50 13.49 -11.03
N ILE A 113 -11.12 12.55 -10.30
CA ILE A 113 -11.39 11.20 -10.79
C ILE A 113 -12.37 11.21 -11.98
N ARG A 114 -13.30 12.17 -12.03
CA ARG A 114 -14.28 12.30 -13.13
C ARG A 114 -13.69 12.86 -14.43
N LYS A 115 -12.48 13.42 -14.37
CA LYS A 115 -11.77 13.99 -15.52
C LYS A 115 -10.30 13.57 -15.40
N PRO A 116 -9.93 12.36 -15.86
CA PRO A 116 -8.56 11.89 -15.76
C PRO A 116 -7.67 12.66 -16.75
N GLU A 117 -7.33 13.91 -16.43
CA GLU A 117 -6.28 14.66 -17.12
C GLU A 117 -4.89 14.15 -16.71
N ASN A 118 -4.83 13.32 -15.66
CA ASN A 118 -3.58 12.85 -15.07
C ASN A 118 -3.32 11.39 -15.41
N ARG A 119 -2.41 11.15 -16.34
CA ARG A 119 -1.94 9.81 -16.73
C ARG A 119 -1.48 8.93 -15.55
N LEU A 120 -0.99 9.51 -14.46
CA LEU A 120 -0.62 8.73 -13.27
C LEU A 120 -1.83 8.10 -12.58
N LEU A 121 -2.99 8.77 -12.62
CA LEU A 121 -4.22 8.24 -12.04
C LEU A 121 -4.73 7.03 -12.81
N GLU A 122 -4.66 7.07 -14.14
CA GLU A 122 -5.05 5.95 -15.02
C GLU A 122 -4.20 4.72 -14.73
N VAL A 123 -2.88 4.90 -14.66
CA VAL A 123 -1.96 3.79 -14.32
C VAL A 123 -2.25 3.21 -12.93
N VAL A 124 -2.56 4.05 -11.94
CA VAL A 124 -2.93 3.58 -10.60
C VAL A 124 -4.28 2.85 -10.61
N LYS A 125 -5.24 3.31 -11.41
CA LYS A 125 -6.54 2.65 -11.64
C LYS A 125 -6.33 1.27 -12.26
N GLU A 126 -5.54 1.17 -13.33
CA GLU A 126 -5.21 -0.09 -14.00
C GLU A 126 -4.56 -1.10 -13.05
N ILE A 127 -3.59 -0.68 -12.24
CA ILE A 127 -2.96 -1.55 -11.23
C ILE A 127 -4.00 -2.07 -10.23
N SER A 128 -4.92 -1.21 -9.77
CA SER A 128 -5.96 -1.60 -8.80
C SER A 128 -7.00 -2.56 -9.35
N MET A 129 -7.25 -2.55 -10.66
CA MET A 129 -8.21 -3.44 -11.31
C MET A 129 -7.65 -4.83 -11.60
N SER A 130 -6.32 -4.99 -11.55
CA SER A 130 -5.67 -6.27 -11.80
C SER A 130 -6.01 -7.27 -10.69
N LYS A 131 -6.12 -8.55 -11.04
CA LYS A 131 -6.21 -9.66 -10.08
C LYS A 131 -4.83 -10.15 -9.62
N GLU A 132 -3.82 -10.01 -10.48
CA GLU A 132 -2.45 -10.45 -10.20
C GLU A 132 -1.52 -9.24 -10.05
N PRO A 133 -0.37 -9.39 -9.36
CA PRO A 133 0.63 -8.33 -9.27
C PRO A 133 1.09 -7.87 -10.66
N VAL A 134 1.29 -6.57 -10.78
CA VAL A 134 1.70 -5.92 -12.04
C VAL A 134 3.11 -5.39 -11.89
N ASP A 135 4.01 -5.77 -12.79
CA ASP A 135 5.36 -5.22 -12.86
C ASP A 135 5.30 -3.76 -13.31
N THR A 136 5.96 -2.90 -12.54
CA THR A 136 5.92 -1.46 -12.72
C THR A 136 7.31 -0.86 -12.65
N GLU A 137 7.54 0.16 -13.47
CA GLU A 137 8.67 1.06 -13.36
C GLU A 137 8.22 2.36 -12.71
N CYS A 138 8.77 2.64 -11.53
CA CYS A 138 8.44 3.80 -10.73
C CYS A 138 9.64 4.74 -10.59
N ILE A 139 9.42 6.00 -10.98
CA ILE A 139 10.37 7.09 -10.75
C ILE A 139 9.80 7.99 -9.66
N LEU A 140 10.54 8.11 -8.58
CA LEU A 140 10.23 8.94 -7.42
C LEU A 140 10.84 10.33 -7.57
N ARG A 141 10.19 11.36 -7.01
CA ARG A 141 10.79 12.73 -6.98
C ARG A 141 11.95 12.84 -6.00
N ARG A 142 11.96 11.98 -4.97
CA ARG A 142 12.98 11.92 -3.94
C ARG A 142 13.01 10.51 -3.34
N ARG A 143 14.13 10.17 -2.69
CA ARG A 143 14.26 8.89 -1.98
C ARG A 143 13.15 8.71 -0.93
N PRO A 144 12.68 7.47 -0.70
CA PRO A 144 11.71 7.17 0.35
C PRO A 144 12.18 7.70 1.70
N ARG A 145 11.28 8.39 2.42
CA ARG A 145 11.56 8.94 3.74
C ARG A 145 11.12 7.99 4.83
N PHE A 146 12.07 7.63 5.69
CA PHE A 146 11.88 6.83 6.89
C PHE A 146 11.48 7.74 8.05
N HIS A 147 10.37 7.43 8.72
CA HIS A 147 9.93 8.17 9.89
C HIS A 147 9.77 7.20 11.05
N ILE A 148 10.65 7.33 12.04
CA ILE A 148 10.56 6.58 13.28
C ILE A 148 9.66 7.37 14.21
N LYS A 149 8.48 6.81 14.50
CA LYS A 149 7.54 7.33 15.48
C LYS A 149 7.15 6.20 16.42
N PHE A 150 7.23 6.48 17.72
CA PHE A 150 6.82 5.55 18.77
C PHE A 150 5.41 5.91 19.22
N ASP A 151 4.42 5.42 18.49
CA ASP A 151 2.99 5.60 18.75
C ASP A 151 2.37 4.25 19.15
N SER A 152 1.28 4.26 19.93
CA SER A 152 0.52 3.05 20.19
C SER A 152 -0.24 2.57 18.96
N ILE A 153 -0.62 3.50 18.08
CA ILE A 153 -1.27 3.22 16.80
C ILE A 153 -0.19 3.06 15.73
N LEU A 154 0.14 1.80 15.42
CA LEU A 154 1.07 1.47 14.35
C LEU A 154 0.33 1.35 13.02
N LYS A 155 0.80 2.09 12.00
CA LYS A 155 0.42 1.85 10.60
C LYS A 155 1.43 0.86 10.01
N PRO A 156 1.05 -0.39 9.70
CA PRO A 156 1.94 -1.35 9.04
C PRO A 156 2.05 -0.95 7.58
N ARG A 157 2.90 0.03 7.30
CA ARG A 157 3.17 0.59 5.97
C ARG A 157 4.65 0.96 5.97
N GLY A 158 5.34 0.66 4.88
CA GLY A 158 6.72 1.07 4.73
C GLY A 158 6.92 2.54 4.34
N PRO A 159 8.14 2.90 3.91
CA PRO A 159 8.55 4.28 3.72
C PRO A 159 7.78 4.96 2.60
N THR A 160 7.76 6.28 2.67
CA THR A 160 6.92 7.10 1.79
C THR A 160 7.75 7.91 0.80
N ALA A 161 7.39 7.86 -0.48
CA ALA A 161 7.98 8.70 -1.51
C ALA A 161 6.92 9.31 -2.44
N PRO A 162 7.05 10.59 -2.84
CA PRO A 162 6.18 11.16 -3.86
C PRO A 162 6.58 10.69 -5.26
N LEU A 163 5.57 10.31 -6.07
CA LEU A 163 5.70 9.86 -7.45
C LEU A 163 6.08 11.02 -8.39
N ARG A 164 6.97 10.71 -9.34
CA ARG A 164 7.30 11.55 -10.50
C ARG A 164 6.73 10.93 -11.77
N ARG A 165 6.95 9.64 -11.98
CA ARG A 165 6.45 8.86 -13.13
C ARG A 165 6.15 7.43 -12.66
N LEU A 166 5.11 6.84 -13.22
CA LEU A 166 4.75 5.44 -13.02
C LEU A 166 4.37 4.87 -14.38
N SER A 167 4.94 3.73 -14.72
CA SER A 167 4.70 3.02 -15.97
C SER A 167 4.49 1.55 -15.66
N ILE A 168 3.51 0.93 -16.31
CA ILE A 168 3.27 -0.51 -16.27
C ILE A 168 4.18 -1.18 -17.30
N THR A 169 4.84 -2.27 -16.89
CA THR A 169 5.76 -3.05 -17.72
C THR A 169 5.16 -4.41 -18.11
N SER A 170 4.25 -4.95 -17.30
CA SER A 170 3.52 -6.20 -17.59
C SER A 170 2.03 -5.95 -17.80
N ASN A 171 1.34 -6.77 -18.60
CA ASN A 171 -0.10 -6.57 -18.82
C ASN A 171 -0.92 -6.90 -17.54
N PRO A 172 -1.77 -5.98 -17.04
CA PRO A 172 -2.71 -6.26 -15.97
C PRO A 172 -3.73 -7.33 -16.36
N ILE A 173 -4.16 -8.15 -15.39
CA ILE A 173 -5.19 -9.17 -15.61
C ILE A 173 -6.48 -8.67 -14.95
N VAL A 174 -7.35 -8.01 -15.72
CA VAL A 174 -8.59 -7.42 -15.21
C VAL A 174 -9.77 -8.38 -15.43
N PRO A 175 -10.53 -8.75 -14.38
CA PRO A 175 -11.77 -9.50 -14.56
C PRO A 175 -12.82 -8.66 -15.30
N ARG A 176 -13.54 -9.27 -16.26
CA ARG A 176 -14.55 -8.59 -17.10
C ARG A 176 -15.60 -7.80 -16.29
N ARG A 177 -16.00 -8.31 -15.12
CA ARG A 177 -16.97 -7.66 -14.24
C ARG A 177 -16.40 -6.37 -13.61
N VAL A 178 -15.12 -6.37 -13.25
CA VAL A 178 -14.44 -5.18 -12.72
C VAL A 178 -14.38 -4.12 -13.80
N ASP A 179 -13.94 -4.49 -15.00
CA ASP A 179 -13.84 -3.60 -16.15
C ASP A 179 -15.19 -2.92 -16.45
N TYR A 180 -16.27 -3.73 -16.50
CA TYR A 180 -17.63 -3.26 -16.72
C TYR A 180 -18.11 -2.25 -15.66
N ILE A 181 -17.97 -2.59 -14.36
CA ILE A 181 -18.46 -1.74 -13.26
C ILE A 181 -17.67 -0.44 -13.16
N VAL A 182 -16.38 -0.48 -13.47
CA VAL A 182 -15.50 0.67 -13.36
C VAL A 182 -15.72 1.71 -14.47
N ASP A 183 -16.28 1.28 -15.60
CA ASP A 183 -16.69 2.15 -16.71
C ASP A 183 -18.15 2.64 -16.59
N ASP A 184 -18.93 2.08 -15.66
CA ASP A 184 -20.25 2.61 -15.31
C ASP A 184 -20.10 3.83 -14.37
N TYR A 185 -20.42 5.01 -14.89
CA TYR A 185 -20.32 6.27 -14.13
C TYR A 185 -21.56 6.57 -13.28
N ASP A 186 -22.66 5.86 -13.50
CA ASP A 186 -23.96 6.09 -12.85
C ASP A 186 -24.22 5.09 -11.71
N VAL A 187 -23.52 3.94 -11.70
CA VAL A 187 -23.61 2.96 -10.61
C VAL A 187 -23.16 3.57 -9.28
N ARG A 188 -23.94 3.33 -8.23
CA ARG A 188 -23.57 3.75 -6.87
C ARG A 188 -22.56 2.75 -6.31
N ALA A 189 -21.61 3.25 -5.51
CA ALA A 189 -20.59 2.42 -4.88
C ALA A 189 -21.17 1.23 -4.06
N PHE A 190 -22.32 1.42 -3.41
CA PHE A 190 -23.00 0.34 -2.68
C PHE A 190 -23.45 -0.79 -3.61
N ASP A 191 -24.04 -0.45 -4.75
CA ASP A 191 -24.55 -1.43 -5.72
C ASP A 191 -23.37 -2.14 -6.41
N ALA A 192 -22.32 -1.39 -6.78
CA ALA A 192 -21.09 -1.91 -7.36
C ALA A 192 -20.37 -2.93 -6.45
N VAL A 193 -20.21 -2.61 -5.16
CA VAL A 193 -19.55 -3.52 -4.21
C VAL A 193 -20.35 -4.81 -4.02
N ASN A 194 -21.67 -4.72 -3.92
CA ASN A 194 -22.53 -5.91 -3.80
C ASN A 194 -22.47 -6.78 -5.07
N GLU A 195 -22.48 -6.18 -6.26
CA GLU A 195 -22.39 -6.92 -7.52
C GLU A 195 -21.04 -7.65 -7.63
N LEU A 196 -19.92 -6.95 -7.37
CA LEU A 196 -18.58 -7.56 -7.37
C LEU A 196 -18.49 -8.72 -6.37
N TYR A 197 -18.98 -8.52 -5.15
CA TYR A 197 -18.97 -9.54 -4.10
C TYR A 197 -19.79 -10.78 -4.49
N SER A 198 -20.99 -10.58 -5.06
CA SER A 198 -21.84 -11.70 -5.51
C SER A 198 -21.22 -12.52 -6.66
N HIS A 199 -20.27 -11.93 -7.40
CA HIS A 199 -19.50 -12.59 -8.45
C HIS A 199 -18.15 -13.14 -7.96
N GLY A 200 -17.90 -13.17 -6.65
CA GLY A 200 -16.68 -13.73 -6.06
C GLY A 200 -15.44 -12.86 -6.28
N ILE A 201 -15.61 -11.55 -6.42
CA ILE A 201 -14.52 -10.58 -6.47
C ILE A 201 -14.45 -9.88 -5.12
N SER A 202 -13.28 -9.98 -4.48
CA SER A 202 -12.94 -9.45 -3.16
C SER A 202 -11.65 -8.63 -3.18
#